data_AF-A0A2A5YLN0-F1
#
_entry.id   AF-A0A2A5YLN0-F1
#
_cell.length_a   1.000
_cell.length_b   1.000
_cell.length_c   1.000
_cell.angle_alpha   90.00
_cell.angle_beta   90.00
_cell.angle_gamma   90.00
#
_symmetry.space_group_name_H-M   'P 1'
#
loop_
_entity.id
_entity.type
_entity.pdbx_description
1 polymer ?
#
loop_
_entity_poly.entity_id
_entity_poly.type
_entity_poly.pdbx_seq_one_letter_code
_entity_poly.pdbx_strand_id
1 'polypeptide(L)'
;MRKLIILGLLAATVAPSVASAQSYGEARRSERQLREEKRDLRQAQRYGDRGDVRDERRDVRDARREVREDWRDYRRSHRDVYRGGNWRAPFRYTAWNSGAQLRPVYYSSRYYIADPYRYRLPRPGANLRWVRHYNDVLLVNVRTGRVVQVHRGFFW
;
A
#
# COMPACT_ATOMS: atom_id res chain seq x y z
N MET A 1 47.18 -4.90 44.68
CA MET A 1 46.23 -4.63 45.77
C MET A 1 44.86 -4.28 45.17
N ARG A 2 43.84 -5.11 45.44
CA ARG A 2 42.45 -4.74 45.80
C ARG A 2 41.90 -3.37 45.30
N LYS A 3 40.89 -3.36 44.42
CA LYS A 3 39.43 -3.34 44.78
C LYS A 3 38.53 -3.09 43.55
N LEU A 4 37.39 -3.77 43.58
CA LEU A 4 36.23 -3.71 42.69
C LEU A 4 35.45 -2.41 42.87
N ILE A 5 34.82 -1.91 41.80
CA ILE A 5 33.52 -1.24 41.88
C ILE A 5 32.62 -1.82 40.79
N ILE A 6 31.60 -2.53 41.26
CA ILE A 6 30.39 -2.92 40.54
C ILE A 6 29.55 -1.66 40.35
N LEU A 7 29.08 -1.39 39.13
CA LEU A 7 27.93 -0.52 38.90
C LEU A 7 27.11 -1.10 37.75
N GLY A 8 26.06 -1.81 38.12
CA GLY A 8 25.04 -2.29 37.20
C GLY A 8 24.17 -1.16 36.67
N LEU A 9 23.48 -1.44 35.57
CA LEU A 9 22.37 -0.73 34.91
C LEU A 9 22.28 -1.40 33.52
N LEU A 10 21.16 -1.89 32.98
CA LEU A 10 19.76 -1.61 33.18
C LEU A 10 18.95 -2.87 32.81
N ALA A 11 17.84 -3.04 33.50
CA ALA A 11 16.79 -3.96 33.10
C ALA A 11 16.42 -3.74 31.63
N ALA A 12 16.50 -4.79 30.82
CA ALA A 12 15.94 -4.82 29.49
C ALA A 12 14.41 -4.76 29.61
N THR A 13 13.85 -3.56 29.71
CA THR A 13 12.43 -3.36 29.48
C THR A 13 12.17 -3.70 28.02
N VAL A 14 11.53 -4.84 27.77
CA VAL A 14 11.03 -5.22 26.46
C VAL A 14 10.02 -4.14 26.05
N ALA A 15 10.45 -3.17 25.26
CA ALA A 15 9.58 -2.17 24.67
C ALA A 15 8.98 -2.78 23.39
N PRO A 16 7.67 -3.07 23.32
CA PRO A 16 7.06 -3.64 22.12
C PRO A 16 6.78 -2.59 21.03
N SER A 17 7.66 -1.59 20.85
CA SER A 17 7.35 -0.42 20.02
C SER A 17 8.31 -0.14 18.86
N VAL A 18 9.36 -0.93 18.64
CA VAL A 18 10.36 -0.65 17.58
C VAL A 18 10.17 -1.42 16.26
N ALA A 19 9.33 -2.45 16.21
CA ALA A 19 9.15 -3.26 15.00
C ALA A 19 8.36 -2.57 13.87
N SER A 20 7.54 -1.57 14.18
CA SER A 20 6.64 -0.90 13.22
C SER A 20 7.35 0.11 12.31
N ALA A 21 8.46 0.71 12.75
CA ALA A 21 9.23 1.69 11.98
C ALA A 21 10.05 1.04 10.84
N GLN A 22 10.59 -0.16 11.06
CA GLN A 22 11.34 -0.93 10.04
C GLN A 22 10.41 -1.38 8.91
N SER A 23 9.28 -1.99 9.27
CA SER A 23 8.24 -2.39 8.31
C SER A 23 7.72 -1.20 7.50
N TYR A 24 7.62 0.00 8.09
CA TYR A 24 7.18 1.19 7.37
C TYR A 24 8.08 1.59 6.21
N GLY A 25 9.39 1.64 6.46
CA GLY A 25 10.37 1.94 5.43
C GLY A 25 10.43 0.87 4.34
N GLU A 26 10.28 -0.41 4.71
CA GLU A 26 10.35 -1.56 3.79
C GLU A 26 9.25 -1.53 2.73
N ALA A 27 7.96 -1.50 3.11
CA ALA A 27 6.92 -1.56 2.07
C ALA A 27 6.93 -0.33 1.11
N ARG A 28 7.41 0.83 1.56
CA ARG A 28 7.63 2.00 0.67
C ARG A 28 8.80 1.77 -0.28
N ARG A 29 9.85 1.09 0.17
CA ARG A 29 10.99 0.69 -0.66
C ARG A 29 10.56 -0.34 -1.70
N SER A 30 9.84 -1.39 -1.30
CA SER A 30 9.35 -2.44 -2.21
C SER A 30 8.40 -1.89 -3.27
N GLU A 31 7.51 -0.95 -2.92
CA GLU A 31 6.65 -0.25 -3.90
C GLU A 31 7.46 0.64 -4.86
N ARG A 32 8.54 1.26 -4.38
CA ARG A 32 9.44 2.06 -5.24
C ARG A 32 10.18 1.14 -6.22
N GLN A 33 10.76 0.05 -5.72
CA GLN A 33 11.45 -0.95 -6.53
C GLN A 33 10.53 -1.51 -7.60
N LEU A 34 9.31 -1.94 -7.25
CA LEU A 34 8.34 -2.42 -8.24
C LEU A 34 8.03 -1.41 -9.36
N ARG A 35 8.10 -0.10 -9.09
CA ARG A 35 7.92 0.93 -10.14
C ARG A 35 9.13 1.06 -11.04
N GLU A 36 10.32 0.91 -10.47
CA GLU A 36 11.61 0.89 -11.16
C GLU A 36 11.69 -0.31 -12.10
N GLU A 37 11.48 -1.53 -11.60
CA GLU A 37 11.44 -2.75 -12.43
C GLU A 37 10.40 -2.64 -13.57
N LYS A 38 9.24 -2.01 -13.31
CA LYS A 38 8.22 -1.77 -14.35
C LYS A 38 8.65 -0.76 -15.41
N ARG A 39 9.56 0.15 -15.08
CA ARG A 39 10.15 1.13 -16.00
C ARG A 39 11.24 0.46 -16.82
N ASP A 40 12.07 -0.36 -16.19
CA ASP A 40 13.19 -1.05 -16.81
C ASP A 40 12.68 -2.12 -17.79
N LEU A 41 11.66 -2.89 -17.39
CA LEU A 41 10.91 -3.74 -18.32
C LEU A 41 10.35 -2.98 -19.54
N ARG A 42 9.84 -1.76 -19.35
CA ARG A 42 9.33 -0.95 -20.47
C ARG A 42 10.47 -0.44 -21.37
N GLN A 43 11.64 -0.19 -20.82
CA GLN A 43 12.83 0.20 -21.56
C GLN A 43 13.38 -0.98 -22.35
N ALA A 44 13.51 -2.16 -21.73
CA ALA A 44 13.92 -3.40 -22.38
C ALA A 44 12.93 -3.78 -23.50
N GLN A 45 11.62 -3.62 -23.29
CA GLN A 45 10.63 -3.82 -24.35
C GLN A 45 10.79 -2.90 -25.57
N ARG A 46 11.41 -1.73 -25.38
CA ARG A 46 11.59 -0.72 -26.44
C ARG A 46 12.94 -0.84 -27.13
N TYR A 47 14.00 -1.15 -26.40
CA TYR A 47 15.39 -1.07 -26.88
C TYR A 47 16.23 -2.32 -26.63
N GLY A 48 15.76 -3.25 -25.79
CA GLY A 48 16.49 -4.46 -25.43
C GLY A 48 16.17 -5.66 -26.33
N ASP A 49 16.83 -6.77 -26.04
CA ASP A 49 16.62 -8.03 -26.74
C ASP A 49 15.61 -8.95 -26.02
N ARG A 50 15.41 -10.16 -26.55
CA ARG A 50 14.49 -11.15 -25.97
C ARG A 50 14.93 -11.63 -24.58
N GLY A 51 16.24 -11.71 -24.33
CA GLY A 51 16.83 -12.05 -23.04
C GLY A 51 16.54 -10.97 -22.01
N ASP A 52 16.86 -9.71 -22.32
CA ASP A 52 16.62 -8.56 -21.43
C ASP A 52 15.16 -8.48 -20.99
N VAL A 53 14.22 -8.59 -21.95
CA VAL A 53 12.79 -8.56 -21.64
C VAL A 53 12.37 -9.74 -20.75
N ARG A 54 13.02 -10.89 -20.86
CA ARG A 54 12.69 -12.07 -20.04
C ARG A 54 13.16 -11.87 -18.61
N ASP A 55 14.34 -11.32 -18.42
CA ASP A 55 14.94 -11.10 -17.10
C ASP A 55 14.18 -10.00 -16.37
N GLU A 56 13.92 -8.87 -17.02
CA GLU A 56 13.08 -7.78 -16.48
C GLU A 56 11.66 -8.24 -16.12
N ARG A 57 11.09 -9.20 -16.86
CA ARG A 57 9.79 -9.80 -16.51
C ARG A 57 9.85 -10.62 -15.22
N ARG A 58 10.99 -11.26 -14.95
CA ARG A 58 11.23 -11.99 -13.71
C ARG A 58 11.39 -11.02 -12.56
N ASP A 59 12.16 -9.96 -12.73
CA ASP A 59 12.40 -8.97 -11.68
C ASP A 59 11.10 -8.24 -11.28
N VAL A 60 10.29 -7.85 -12.28
CA VAL A 60 8.93 -7.34 -12.01
C VAL A 60 8.06 -8.35 -11.28
N ARG A 61 8.20 -9.65 -11.54
CA ARG A 61 7.41 -10.69 -10.86
C ARG A 61 7.85 -10.83 -9.40
N ASP A 62 9.14 -10.80 -9.15
CA ASP A 62 9.70 -10.98 -7.81
C ASP A 62 9.45 -9.75 -6.94
N ALA A 63 9.64 -8.53 -7.49
CA ALA A 63 9.25 -7.29 -6.80
C ALA A 63 7.74 -7.24 -6.51
N ARG A 64 6.88 -7.79 -7.39
CA ARG A 64 5.43 -7.91 -7.10
C ARG A 64 5.13 -8.86 -5.95
N ARG A 65 5.91 -9.92 -5.79
CA ARG A 65 5.76 -10.88 -4.70
C ARG A 65 6.13 -10.22 -3.39
N GLU A 66 7.27 -9.55 -3.34
CA GLU A 66 7.76 -8.84 -2.16
C GLU A 66 6.75 -7.78 -1.68
N VAL A 67 6.28 -6.90 -2.57
CA VAL A 67 5.24 -5.91 -2.24
C VAL A 67 3.98 -6.57 -1.65
N ARG A 68 3.58 -7.74 -2.16
CA ARG A 68 2.41 -8.46 -1.67
C ARG A 68 2.65 -9.04 -0.27
N GLU A 69 3.83 -9.60 -0.04
CA GLU A 69 4.23 -10.18 1.25
C GLU A 69 4.31 -9.10 2.31
N ASP A 70 4.99 -7.98 2.02
CA ASP A 70 5.06 -6.82 2.90
C ASP A 70 3.67 -6.27 3.24
N TRP A 71 2.80 -6.15 2.24
CA TRP A 71 1.44 -5.65 2.46
C TRP A 71 0.61 -6.61 3.32
N ARG A 72 0.77 -7.92 3.12
CA ARG A 72 0.11 -8.96 3.91
C ARG A 72 0.57 -8.91 5.37
N ASP A 73 1.87 -8.82 5.61
CA ASP A 73 2.43 -8.82 6.95
C ASP A 73 2.16 -7.52 7.69
N TYR A 74 2.13 -6.39 6.97
CA TYR A 74 1.68 -5.13 7.53
C TYR A 74 0.20 -5.18 7.93
N ARG A 75 -0.70 -5.71 7.08
CA ARG A 75 -2.13 -5.87 7.44
C ARG A 75 -2.34 -6.81 8.63
N ARG A 76 -1.52 -7.85 8.76
CA ARG A 76 -1.57 -8.80 9.88
C ARG A 76 -1.14 -8.13 11.19
N SER A 77 -0.02 -7.41 11.18
CA SER A 77 0.52 -6.73 12.36
C SER A 77 -0.27 -5.48 12.76
N HIS A 78 -0.92 -4.80 11.81
CA HIS A 78 -1.69 -3.56 12.03
C HIS A 78 -3.18 -3.79 11.81
N ARG A 79 -3.71 -4.89 12.37
CA ARG A 79 -5.07 -5.34 12.09
C ARG A 79 -6.13 -4.29 12.47
N ASP A 80 -5.84 -3.50 13.50
CA ASP A 80 -6.66 -2.39 14.01
C ASP A 80 -6.79 -1.25 12.99
N VAL A 81 -5.73 -0.94 12.24
CA VAL A 81 -5.74 0.13 11.22
C VAL A 81 -6.75 -0.16 10.12
N TYR A 82 -6.89 -1.42 9.73
CA TYR A 82 -7.79 -1.87 8.68
C TYR A 82 -9.19 -2.20 9.18
N ARG A 83 -9.46 -2.04 10.49
CA ARG A 83 -10.83 -2.14 11.01
C ARG A 83 -11.63 -1.02 10.39
N GLY A 84 -12.57 -1.38 9.53
CA GLY A 84 -13.32 -0.42 8.74
C GLY A 84 -14.19 0.53 9.58
N GLY A 85 -14.45 0.20 10.84
CA GLY A 85 -15.43 0.92 11.64
C GLY A 85 -16.79 0.98 10.94
N ASN A 86 -17.66 1.88 11.39
CA ASN A 86 -19.02 1.99 10.88
C ASN A 86 -19.05 2.85 9.61
N TRP A 87 -18.78 2.24 8.45
CA TRP A 87 -18.96 2.90 7.16
C TRP A 87 -20.45 3.07 6.83
N ARG A 88 -20.86 4.29 6.46
CA ARG A 88 -22.24 4.59 6.05
C ARG A 88 -22.27 5.45 4.80
N ALA A 89 -23.17 5.09 3.89
CA ALA A 89 -23.40 5.81 2.65
C ALA A 89 -24.89 5.74 2.26
N PRO A 90 -25.46 6.78 1.61
CA PRO A 90 -26.85 6.81 1.16
C PRO A 90 -27.02 6.09 -0.19
N PHE A 91 -26.25 5.03 -0.42
CA PHE A 91 -26.31 4.17 -1.60
C PHE A 91 -25.92 2.76 -1.19
N ARG A 92 -26.38 1.77 -1.95
CA ARG A 92 -26.09 0.36 -1.68
C ARG A 92 -24.68 -0.01 -2.13
N TYR A 93 -24.18 -1.14 -1.62
CA TYR A 93 -22.95 -1.72 -2.10
C TYR A 93 -23.03 -2.01 -3.61
N THR A 94 -21.93 -1.80 -4.30
CA THR A 94 -21.78 -2.10 -5.72
C THR A 94 -20.34 -2.53 -5.96
N ALA A 95 -20.17 -3.69 -6.56
CA ALA A 95 -18.86 -4.25 -6.84
C ALA A 95 -18.26 -3.60 -8.10
N TRP A 96 -17.58 -2.47 -7.94
CA TRP A 96 -16.93 -1.77 -9.06
C TRP A 96 -15.70 -2.51 -9.58
N ASN A 97 -15.45 -2.40 -10.88
CA ASN A 97 -14.25 -2.91 -11.53
C ASN A 97 -13.39 -1.73 -12.02
N SER A 98 -12.09 -1.98 -12.22
CA SER A 98 -11.20 -1.01 -12.88
C SER A 98 -11.75 -0.66 -14.27
N GLY A 99 -11.69 0.62 -14.63
CA GLY A 99 -12.25 1.17 -15.87
C GLY A 99 -13.70 1.64 -15.77
N ALA A 100 -14.43 1.28 -14.70
CA ALA A 100 -15.81 1.72 -14.50
C ALA A 100 -15.93 3.24 -14.36
N GLN A 101 -17.08 3.77 -14.77
CA GLN A 101 -17.42 5.19 -14.70
C GLN A 101 -18.37 5.42 -13.53
N LEU A 102 -17.91 6.12 -12.49
CA LEU A 102 -18.71 6.42 -11.32
C LEU A 102 -19.51 7.72 -11.51
N ARG A 103 -20.68 7.76 -10.88
CA ARG A 103 -21.39 9.03 -10.63
C ARG A 103 -20.73 9.75 -9.44
N PRO A 104 -20.72 11.09 -9.39
CA PRO A 104 -20.10 11.88 -8.31
C PRO A 104 -20.48 11.45 -6.89
N VAL A 105 -21.71 10.97 -6.70
CA VAL A 105 -22.21 10.48 -5.40
C VAL A 105 -21.33 9.37 -4.80
N TYR A 106 -20.67 8.54 -5.60
CA TYR A 106 -19.85 7.43 -5.12
C TYR A 106 -18.42 7.84 -4.71
N TYR A 107 -17.98 9.04 -5.07
CA TYR A 107 -16.61 9.51 -4.80
C TYR A 107 -16.58 10.96 -4.29
N SER A 108 -17.62 11.39 -3.58
CA SER A 108 -17.58 12.68 -2.88
C SER A 108 -16.43 12.74 -1.87
N SER A 109 -15.94 13.94 -1.56
CA SER A 109 -14.76 14.16 -0.71
C SER A 109 -14.82 13.48 0.66
N ARG A 110 -16.02 13.30 1.24
CA ARG A 110 -16.21 12.58 2.52
C ARG A 110 -15.74 11.11 2.48
N TYR A 111 -15.54 10.56 1.29
CA TYR A 111 -15.09 9.20 1.08
C TYR A 111 -13.60 9.11 0.75
N TYR A 112 -12.90 10.24 0.67
CA TYR A 112 -11.48 10.24 0.41
C TYR A 112 -10.72 9.70 1.61
N ILE A 113 -9.75 8.83 1.32
CA ILE A 113 -8.77 8.40 2.30
C ILE A 113 -7.79 9.55 2.49
N ALA A 114 -7.92 10.24 3.63
CA ALA A 114 -7.12 11.42 3.96
C ALA A 114 -5.62 11.10 4.08
N ASP A 115 -5.29 9.96 4.69
CA ASP A 115 -3.91 9.46 4.78
C ASP A 115 -3.80 8.10 4.10
N PRO A 116 -3.45 8.06 2.79
CA PRO A 116 -3.21 6.82 2.06
C PRO A 116 -2.07 6.00 2.66
N TYR A 117 -1.07 6.67 3.23
CA TYR A 117 0.16 6.01 3.64
C TYR A 117 -0.01 5.17 4.89
N ARG A 118 -0.93 5.55 5.78
CA ARG A 118 -1.38 4.71 6.90
C ARG A 118 -1.81 3.30 6.45
N TYR A 119 -2.32 3.19 5.21
CA TYR A 119 -2.79 1.94 4.63
C TYR A 119 -1.85 1.35 3.58
N ARG A 120 -0.61 1.87 3.50
CA ARG A 120 0.38 1.52 2.46
C ARG A 120 -0.10 1.76 1.03
N LEU A 121 -1.11 2.60 0.87
CA LEU A 121 -1.52 3.04 -0.45
C LEU A 121 -0.51 4.05 -0.95
N PRO A 122 -0.07 3.94 -2.21
CA PRO A 122 0.83 4.92 -2.78
C PRO A 122 0.17 6.29 -2.86
N ARG A 123 0.99 7.35 -2.86
CA ARG A 123 0.49 8.71 -3.10
C ARG A 123 -0.29 8.72 -4.43
N PRO A 124 -1.57 9.16 -4.42
CA PRO A 124 -2.31 9.26 -5.65
C PRO A 124 -1.73 10.38 -6.53
N GLY A 125 -1.74 10.17 -7.85
CA GLY A 125 -1.32 11.18 -8.82
C GLY A 125 -2.26 12.39 -8.87
N ALA A 126 -1.94 13.35 -9.75
CA ALA A 126 -2.80 14.51 -9.98
C ALA A 126 -4.22 14.06 -10.38
N ASN A 127 -5.25 14.71 -9.81
CA ASN A 127 -6.66 14.38 -10.00
C ASN A 127 -7.07 12.95 -9.60
N LEU A 128 -6.18 12.17 -8.97
CA LEU A 128 -6.54 10.86 -8.43
C LEU A 128 -6.79 10.99 -6.92
N ARG A 129 -7.78 10.26 -6.43
CA ARG A 129 -8.04 10.12 -4.99
C ARG A 129 -8.32 8.66 -4.68
N TRP A 130 -7.78 8.22 -3.55
CA TRP A 130 -8.22 6.97 -2.93
C TRP A 130 -9.56 7.22 -2.27
N VAL A 131 -10.56 6.46 -2.68
CA VAL A 131 -11.95 6.58 -2.25
C VAL A 131 -12.31 5.28 -1.58
N ARG A 132 -12.80 5.35 -0.35
CA ARG A 132 -13.37 4.20 0.33
C ARG A 132 -14.76 3.92 -0.21
N HIS A 133 -15.09 2.65 -0.40
CA HIS A 133 -16.42 2.19 -0.77
C HIS A 133 -16.73 0.91 0.01
N TYR A 134 -17.42 1.06 1.14
CA TYR A 134 -17.63 -0.04 2.09
C TYR A 134 -16.29 -0.63 2.56
N ASN A 135 -16.10 -1.92 2.28
CA ASN A 135 -14.89 -2.66 2.59
C ASN A 135 -13.87 -2.59 1.46
N ASP A 136 -14.18 -1.95 0.35
CA ASP A 136 -13.30 -1.81 -0.80
C ASP A 136 -12.63 -0.42 -0.82
N VAL A 137 -11.50 -0.33 -1.51
CA VAL A 137 -10.80 0.92 -1.80
C VAL A 137 -10.64 1.07 -3.31
N LEU A 138 -11.04 2.23 -3.81
CA LEU A 138 -11.02 2.58 -5.23
C LEU A 138 -10.02 3.71 -5.45
N LEU A 139 -9.19 3.62 -6.49
CA LEU A 139 -8.46 4.78 -7.00
C LEU A 139 -9.32 5.42 -8.09
N VAL A 140 -9.79 6.65 -7.87
CA VAL A 140 -10.72 7.33 -8.77
C VAL A 140 -10.08 8.59 -9.32
N ASN A 141 -10.20 8.80 -10.63
CA ASN A 141 -9.94 10.09 -11.23
C ASN A 141 -11.12 11.02 -10.95
N VAL A 142 -10.96 12.00 -10.07
CA VAL A 142 -12.08 12.81 -9.56
C VAL A 142 -12.61 13.81 -10.59
N ARG A 143 -11.82 14.14 -11.62
CA ARG A 143 -12.27 14.98 -12.74
C ARG A 143 -13.23 14.25 -13.65
N THR A 144 -13.00 12.95 -13.85
CA THR A 144 -13.76 12.14 -14.82
C THR A 144 -14.72 11.17 -14.17
N GLY A 145 -14.51 10.75 -12.91
CA GLY A 145 -15.26 9.66 -12.27
C GLY A 145 -14.74 8.26 -12.61
N ARG A 146 -13.65 8.14 -13.39
CA ARG A 146 -13.13 6.84 -13.83
C ARG A 146 -12.37 6.12 -12.72
N VAL A 147 -12.70 4.84 -12.49
CA VAL A 147 -11.95 3.95 -11.59
C VAL A 147 -10.68 3.47 -12.28
N VAL A 148 -9.54 3.72 -11.67
CA VAL A 148 -8.21 3.32 -12.16
C VAL A 148 -7.78 1.99 -11.55
N GLN A 149 -8.06 1.79 -10.27
CA GLN A 149 -7.66 0.60 -9.51
C GLN A 149 -8.71 0.27 -8.45
N VAL A 150 -8.87 -1.02 -8.14
CA VAL A 150 -9.77 -1.52 -7.10
C VAL A 150 -9.00 -2.49 -6.22
N HIS A 151 -9.10 -2.28 -4.91
CA HIS A 151 -8.68 -3.24 -3.89
C HIS A 151 -9.90 -3.72 -3.13
N ARG A 152 -10.27 -5.00 -3.33
CA ARG A 152 -11.44 -5.61 -2.71
C ARG A 152 -11.16 -6.11 -1.30
N GLY A 153 -12.13 -6.03 -0.40
CA GLY A 153 -11.99 -6.51 0.98
C GLY A 153 -10.79 -5.88 1.70
N PHE A 154 -10.52 -4.61 1.39
CA PHE A 154 -9.44 -3.81 1.93
C PHE A 154 -9.65 -3.49 3.41
N PHE A 155 -10.90 -3.31 3.84
CA PHE A 155 -11.28 -3.19 5.24
C PHE A 155 -12.08 -4.42 5.69
N TRP A 156 -12.08 -4.70 7.00
CA TRP A 156 -12.93 -5.72 7.63
C TRP A 156 -13.42 -5.26 9.01
#